data_AF-A0A1H5UWX1-F1
#
_entry.id   AF-A0A1H5UWX1-F1
#
_cell.length_a   1.000
_cell.length_b   1.000
_cell.length_c   1.000
_cell.angle_alpha   90.00
_cell.angle_beta   90.00
_cell.angle_gamma   90.00
#
_symmetry.space_group_name_H-M   'P 1'
#
loop_
_entity.id
_entity.type
_entity.pdbx_description
1 polymer ?
#
loop_
_entity_poly.entity_id
_entity_poly.type
_entity_poly.pdbx_seq_one_letter_code
_entity_poly.pdbx_strand_id
1 'polypeptide(L)'
;MCRTLLWSDKQGMTSSFCFVVMPDHIHWLFTLEGKYPLSTTMNLVKGRSGRLSGGRIWQRGYHDHAIRYQESIKDIARYIVANPLRAGLVKSLRYYPYWNAMWL
;
A
#
# COMPACT_ATOMS: atom_id res chain seq x y z
N MET A 1 5.02 7.27 -5.29
CA MET A 1 4.40 5.99 -4.90
C MET A 1 2.88 6.06 -4.73
N CYS A 2 2.30 6.95 -3.91
CA CYS A 2 0.84 7.00 -3.68
C CYS A 2 -0.01 7.02 -4.98
N ARG A 3 0.39 7.82 -5.97
CA ARG A 3 -0.28 7.87 -7.29
C ARG A 3 -0.27 6.52 -8.03
N THR A 4 0.73 5.68 -7.81
CA THR A 4 0.82 4.35 -8.41
C THR A 4 -0.19 3.40 -7.80
N LEU A 5 -0.41 3.46 -6.48
CA LEU A 5 -1.42 2.65 -5.79
C LEU A 5 -2.83 3.08 -6.22
N LEU A 6 -3.10 4.39 -6.24
CA LEU A 6 -4.37 4.90 -6.75
C LEU A 6 -4.58 4.58 -8.25
N TRP A 7 -3.51 4.57 -9.03
CA TRP A 7 -3.56 4.12 -10.42
C TRP A 7 -3.94 2.65 -10.51
N SER A 8 -3.44 1.77 -9.63
CA SER A 8 -3.80 0.35 -9.71
C SER A 8 -5.28 0.11 -9.43
N ASP A 9 -5.86 0.90 -8.52
CA ASP A 9 -7.30 0.90 -8.26
C ASP A 9 -8.09 1.34 -9.50
N LYS A 10 -7.69 2.46 -10.13
CA LYS A 10 -8.33 2.94 -11.37
C LYS A 10 -8.22 1.97 -12.55
N GLN A 11 -7.24 1.06 -12.54
CA GLN A 11 -7.10 0.04 -13.57
C GLN A 11 -7.93 -1.22 -13.31
N GLY A 12 -8.65 -1.29 -12.18
CA GLY A 12 -9.39 -2.46 -11.75
C GLY A 12 -8.48 -3.64 -11.42
N MET A 13 -7.25 -3.38 -10.96
CA MET A 13 -6.35 -4.45 -10.49
C MET A 13 -6.56 -4.71 -9.00
N THR A 14 -6.83 -3.65 -8.25
CA THR A 14 -6.96 -3.65 -6.79
C THR A 14 -8.13 -2.81 -6.35
N SER A 15 -8.64 -3.07 -5.14
CA SER A 15 -9.42 -2.10 -4.39
C SER A 15 -8.74 -1.89 -3.03
N SER A 16 -8.13 -0.71 -2.87
CA SER A 16 -7.34 -0.39 -1.69
C SER A 16 -8.23 0.02 -0.51
N PHE A 17 -8.14 -0.71 0.59
CA PHE A 17 -8.72 -0.29 1.87
C PHE A 17 -7.88 0.79 2.54
N CYS A 18 -6.56 0.61 2.59
CA CYS A 18 -5.63 1.63 3.06
C CYS A 18 -4.19 1.35 2.61
N PHE A 19 -3.36 2.37 2.64
CA PHE A 19 -1.91 2.22 2.50
C PHE A 19 -1.17 3.30 3.27
N VAL A 20 0.10 3.03 3.58
CA VAL A 20 1.08 4.05 3.94
C VAL A 20 2.38 3.78 3.19
N VAL A 21 2.99 4.85 2.68
CA VAL A 21 4.30 4.83 2.06
C VAL A 21 5.30 5.36 3.07
N MET A 22 6.09 4.44 3.63
CA MET A 22 7.21 4.73 4.52
C MET A 22 8.44 5.15 3.68
N PRO A 23 9.49 5.73 4.30
CA PRO A 23 10.69 6.14 3.57
C PRO A 23 11.40 5.01 2.81
N ASP A 24 11.30 3.78 3.32
CA ASP A 24 12.03 2.59 2.87
C ASP A 24 11.10 1.46 2.37
N HIS A 25 9.82 1.47 2.73
CA HIS A 25 8.86 0.43 2.32
C HIS A 25 7.40 0.95 2.24
N ILE A 26 6.46 0.06 1.92
CA ILE A 26 5.02 0.37 1.97
C ILE A 26 4.30 -0.69 2.80
N HIS A 27 3.24 -0.26 3.49
CA HIS A 27 2.20 -1.17 3.96
C HIS A 27 0.94 -0.91 3.15
N TRP A 28 0.33 -1.97 2.64
CA TRP A 28 -0.80 -1.86 1.72
C TRP A 28 -1.81 -2.96 1.98
N LEU A 29 -3.05 -2.56 2.22
CA LEU A 29 -4.19 -3.44 2.44
C LEU A 29 -5.21 -3.24 1.33
N PHE A 30 -5.49 -4.30 0.59
CA PHE A 30 -6.34 -4.25 -0.60
C PHE A 30 -6.97 -5.62 -0.92
N THR A 31 -8.03 -5.62 -1.73
CA THR A 31 -8.52 -6.80 -2.45
C THR A 31 -7.97 -6.82 -3.87
N LEU A 32 -7.79 -8.02 -4.43
CA LEU A 32 -7.58 -8.20 -5.86
C LEU A 32 -8.93 -8.23 -6.57
N GLU A 33 -9.07 -7.46 -7.64
CA GLU A 33 -10.31 -7.36 -8.43
C GLU A 33 -10.37 -8.41 -9.56
N GLY A 34 -9.58 -9.48 -9.47
CA GLY A 34 -9.60 -10.61 -10.41
C GLY A 34 -8.94 -10.36 -11.78
N LYS A 35 -8.55 -9.12 -12.12
CA LYS A 35 -7.88 -8.81 -13.41
C LYS A 35 -6.53 -9.51 -13.55
N TYR A 36 -5.76 -9.59 -12.46
CA TYR A 36 -4.45 -10.22 -12.42
C TYR A 36 -4.21 -10.93 -11.08
N PRO A 37 -3.38 -11.99 -11.04
CA PRO A 37 -2.91 -12.55 -9.77
C PRO A 37 -2.01 -11.57 -9.02
N LEU A 38 -1.83 -11.79 -7.71
CA LEU A 38 -1.03 -10.93 -6.83
C LEU A 38 0.36 -10.63 -7.42
N SER A 39 1.06 -11.66 -7.90
CA SER A 39 2.42 -11.54 -8.44
C SER A 39 2.51 -10.56 -9.62
N THR A 40 1.56 -10.62 -10.55
CA THR A 40 1.48 -9.72 -11.69
C THR A 40 1.12 -8.30 -11.26
N THR A 41 0.15 -8.14 -10.36
CA THR A 41 -0.21 -6.84 -9.78
C THR A 41 1.00 -6.17 -9.11
N MET A 42 1.73 -6.92 -8.28
CA MET A 42 2.94 -6.41 -7.62
C MET A 42 4.04 -6.06 -8.62
N ASN A 43 4.24 -6.86 -9.67
CA ASN A 43 5.19 -6.55 -10.72
C ASN A 43 4.86 -5.22 -11.42
N LEU A 44 3.59 -5.02 -11.81
CA LEU A 44 3.13 -3.79 -12.47
C LEU A 44 3.27 -2.56 -11.58
N VAL A 45 2.86 -2.65 -10.30
CA VAL A 45 2.97 -1.56 -9.32
C VAL A 45 4.45 -1.20 -9.09
N LYS A 46 5.31 -2.19 -8.86
CA LYS A 46 6.75 -1.97 -8.63
C LYS A 46 7.46 -1.44 -9.86
N GLY A 47 7.14 -1.97 -11.04
CA GLY A 47 7.70 -1.53 -12.32
C GLY A 47 7.30 -0.10 -12.65
N ARG A 48 6.02 0.26 -12.48
CA ARG A 48 5.53 1.62 -12.73
C ARG A 48 6.16 2.63 -11.77
N SER A 49 6.15 2.34 -10.47
CA SER A 49 6.73 3.24 -9.47
C SER A 49 8.23 3.39 -9.65
N GLY A 50 8.97 2.32 -9.94
CA GLY A 50 10.40 2.41 -10.26
C GLY A 50 10.68 3.32 -11.45
N ARG A 51 9.98 3.15 -12.58
CA ARG A 51 10.14 4.04 -13.74
C ARG A 51 9.87 5.50 -13.42
N LEU A 52 8.81 5.79 -12.66
CA LEU A 52 8.47 7.16 -12.24
C LEU A 52 9.50 7.75 -11.26
N SER A 53 10.26 6.91 -10.57
CA SER A 53 11.33 7.30 -9.64
C SER A 53 12.72 7.25 -10.29
N GLY A 54 12.82 7.09 -11.61
CA GLY A 54 14.09 7.11 -12.34
C GLY A 54 14.89 5.81 -12.31
N GLY A 55 14.32 4.68 -11.86
CA GLY A 55 15.04 3.40 -11.92
C GLY A 55 14.51 2.30 -10.99
N ARG A 56 15.41 1.40 -10.59
CA ARG A 56 15.06 0.20 -9.82
C ARG A 56 15.12 0.49 -8.32
N ILE A 57 14.00 0.91 -7.74
CA ILE A 57 13.89 1.26 -6.31
C ILE A 57 13.47 0.09 -5.40
N TRP A 58 13.01 -1.02 -5.99
CA TRP A 58 12.44 -2.14 -5.23
C TRP A 58 13.39 -3.34 -5.13
N GLN A 59 13.42 -3.94 -3.94
CA GLN A 59 13.98 -5.27 -3.72
C GLN A 59 13.18 -6.34 -4.49
N ARG A 60 13.78 -7.51 -4.74
CA ARG A 60 13.08 -8.66 -5.37
C ARG A 60 12.07 -9.25 -4.38
N GLY A 61 10.95 -9.78 -4.89
CA GLY A 61 9.89 -10.37 -4.06
C GLY A 61 8.99 -9.34 -3.37
N TYR A 62 8.11 -9.84 -2.52
CA TYR A 62 7.23 -9.07 -1.63
C TYR A 62 6.81 -9.98 -0.48
N HIS A 63 6.36 -9.38 0.62
CA HIS A 63 5.75 -10.11 1.73
C HIS A 63 4.24 -9.86 1.68
N ASP A 64 3.44 -10.93 1.69
CA ASP A 64 1.99 -10.87 1.73
C ASP A 64 1.42 -11.71 2.86
N HIS A 65 0.22 -11.33 3.29
CA HIS A 65 -0.55 -12.04 4.30
C HIS A 65 -2.03 -11.98 3.92
N ALA A 66 -2.64 -13.14 3.73
CA ALA A 66 -4.07 -13.24 3.46
C ALA A 66 -4.86 -13.11 4.77
N ILE A 67 -5.68 -12.06 4.86
CA ILE A 67 -6.52 -11.79 6.04
C ILE A 67 -7.63 -12.82 6.12
N ARG A 68 -7.81 -13.38 7.32
CA ARG A 68 -8.83 -14.37 7.65
C ARG A 68 -10.09 -13.68 8.19
N TYR A 69 -11.22 -14.36 8.09
CA TYR A 69 -12.53 -13.82 8.50
C TYR A 69 -12.60 -13.28 9.93
N GLN A 70 -11.83 -13.86 10.87
CA GLN A 70 -11.83 -13.45 12.27
C GLN A 70 -11.05 -12.17 12.54
N GLU A 71 -10.25 -11.70 11.58
CA GLU A 71 -9.44 -10.51 11.74
C GLU A 71 -10.24 -9.25 11.39
N SER A 72 -10.14 -8.24 12.26
CA SER A 72 -10.78 -6.95 12.05
C SER A 72 -9.99 -6.14 11.01
N ILE A 73 -10.54 -6.03 9.79
CA ILE A 73 -10.00 -5.18 8.72
C ILE A 73 -9.75 -3.75 9.22
N LYS A 74 -10.65 -3.22 10.06
CA LYS A 74 -10.52 -1.87 10.62
C LYS A 74 -9.32 -1.73 11.55
N ASP A 75 -9.03 -2.74 12.37
CA ASP A 75 -7.90 -2.69 13.30
C ASP A 75 -6.57 -2.87 12.56
N ILE A 76 -6.53 -3.72 11.55
CA ILE A 76 -5.39 -3.83 10.63
C ILE A 76 -5.16 -2.50 9.91
N ALA A 77 -6.22 -1.87 9.38
CA ALA A 77 -6.11 -0.58 8.73
C ALA A 77 -5.57 0.50 9.67
N ARG A 78 -6.08 0.58 10.91
CA ARG A 78 -5.57 1.49 11.95
C ARG A 78 -4.09 1.25 12.24
N TYR A 79 -3.69 -0.01 12.36
CA TYR A 79 -2.29 -0.36 12.54
C TYR A 79 -1.43 0.13 11.37
N ILE A 80 -1.86 -0.14 10.14
CA ILE A 80 -1.17 0.26 8.91
C ILE A 80 -0.97 1.77 8.87
N VAL A 81 -2.03 2.56 9.00
CA VAL A 81 -1.94 4.03 8.89
C VAL A 81 -1.18 4.66 10.05
N ALA A 82 -1.11 4.00 11.22
CA ALA A 82 -0.37 4.49 12.37
C ALA A 82 1.15 4.24 12.31
N ASN A 83 1.66 3.50 11.33
CA ASN A 83 3.10 3.21 11.24
C ASN A 83 4.03 4.44 11.25
N PRO A 84 3.71 5.58 10.61
CA PRO A 84 4.53 6.79 10.70
C PRO A 84 4.66 7.33 12.12
N LEU A 85 3.61 7.18 12.95
CA LEU A 85 3.66 7.55 14.38
C LEU A 85 4.56 6.59 15.14
N ARG A 86 4.39 5.29 14.91
CA ARG A 86 5.15 4.22 15.59
C ARG A 86 6.64 4.28 15.26
N ALA A 87 6.97 4.64 14.02
CA ALA A 87 8.35 4.86 13.56
C ALA A 87 8.94 6.21 14.02
N GLY A 88 8.17 7.05 14.73
CA GLY A 88 8.64 8.35 15.21
C GLY A 88 8.84 9.41 14.12
N LEU A 89 8.34 9.18 12.90
CA LEU A 89 8.48 10.12 11.79
C LEU A 89 7.68 11.41 12.02
N VAL A 90 6.52 11.29 12.68
CA VAL A 90 5.64 12.41 13.00
C VAL A 90 4.97 12.19 14.36
N LYS A 91 4.60 13.28 15.05
CA LYS A 91 3.79 13.23 16.27
C LYS A 91 2.27 13.17 16.00
N SER A 92 1.86 13.39 14.75
CA SER A 92 0.47 13.35 14.31
C SER A 92 0.40 13.03 12.82
N LEU A 93 -0.55 12.19 12.41
CA LEU A 93 -0.74 11.78 11.01
C LEU A 93 -1.09 12.95 10.08
N ARG A 94 -1.57 14.07 10.62
CA ARG A 94 -1.81 15.31 9.86
C ARG A 94 -0.54 15.86 9.19
N TYR A 95 0.63 15.50 9.70
CA TYR A 95 1.92 15.93 9.17
C TYR A 95 2.58 14.89 8.27
N TYR A 96 1.92 13.77 8.00
CA TYR A 96 2.42 12.73 7.12
C TYR A 96 1.46 12.55 5.95
N PRO A 97 1.74 13.12 4.76
CA PRO A 97 0.78 13.10 3.65
C PRO A 97 0.83 11.82 2.80
N TYR A 98 1.64 10.84 3.17
CA TYR A 98 1.94 9.66 2.34
C TYR A 98 1.14 8.42 2.72
N TRP A 99 -0.15 8.58 3.04
CA TRP A 99 -1.06 7.47 3.35
C TRP A 99 -2.47 7.78 2.82
N ASN A 100 -3.32 6.75 2.77
CA ASN A 100 -4.75 6.88 2.46
C ASN A 100 -5.55 5.76 3.14
N ALA A 101 -6.84 5.98 3.38
CA ALA A 101 -7.78 4.97 3.86
C ALA A 101 -9.18 5.21 3.25
N MET A 102 -9.91 4.13 2.96
CA MET A 102 -11.24 4.17 2.33
C MET A 102 -12.31 4.79 3.22
N TRP A 103 -12.09 4.86 4.54
CA TRP A 103 -13.05 5.36 5.53
C TRP A 103 -12.86 6.85 5.90
N LEU A 104 -12.20 7.63 5.04
CA LEU A 104 -11.99 9.06 5.22
C LEU A 104 -12.84 9.89 4.27
#